data_AF-A0A356KJY6-F1
#
_entry.id   AF-A0A356KJY6-F1
#
_cell.length_a   1.000
_cell.length_b   1.000
_cell.length_c   1.000
_cell.angle_alpha   90.00
_cell.angle_beta   90.00
_cell.angle_gamma   90.00
#
_symmetry.space_group_name_H-M   'P 1'
#
loop_
_entity.id
_entity.type
_entity.pdbx_description
1 polymer ?
#
loop_
_entity_poly.entity_id
_entity_poly.type
_entity_poly.pdbx_seq_one_letter_code
_entity_poly.pdbx_strand_id
1 'polypeptide(L)'
;MTLTAAHPTSARVACSGCERTHRWKPERAGKKARCKCGGVLRFPREDPSRAREPEEFQLVDLPAAPVRRAEPKPVRRTPLRPREASVEQEVDRETLRAAALAGVGTLLVLVGLLRLQAGFSEALVLTLATALLGTGCSVITALVVGSTLFNSSFGALRPALFKFVAVTMVPTAIYLLLGSFGVGGALVGGLVASIAYWVLLIALFQLRFLEAFVFTVCYRIVERTVLVAILAKLASL
;
A
#
# COMPACT_ATOMS: atom_id res chain seq x y z
N MET A 1 52.84 -22.65 1.09
CA MET A 1 52.52 -21.36 0.44
C MET A 1 51.09 -21.43 -0.06
N THR A 2 50.14 -20.88 0.70
CA THR A 2 48.70 -20.89 0.37
C THR A 2 48.33 -19.55 -0.26
N LEU A 3 48.10 -19.57 -1.58
CA LEU A 3 47.61 -18.42 -2.35
C LEU A 3 46.24 -17.99 -1.81
N THR A 4 46.18 -16.80 -1.22
CA THR A 4 44.93 -16.17 -0.77
C THR A 4 44.24 -15.59 -2.00
N ALA A 5 43.18 -16.25 -2.49
CA ALA A 5 42.42 -15.79 -3.64
C ALA A 5 41.68 -14.48 -3.32
N ALA A 6 41.98 -13.42 -4.07
CA ALA A 6 41.26 -12.15 -4.00
C ALA A 6 39.77 -12.36 -4.33
N HIS A 7 38.88 -11.88 -3.46
CA HIS A 7 37.45 -11.95 -3.70
C HIS A 7 37.04 -10.97 -4.82
N PRO A 8 36.34 -11.44 -5.87
CA PRO A 8 35.89 -10.57 -6.93
C PRO A 8 34.86 -9.57 -6.41
N THR A 9 35.11 -8.28 -6.67
CA THR A 9 34.12 -7.20 -6.56
C THR A 9 32.98 -7.48 -7.51
N SER A 10 31.94 -8.13 -6.98
CA SER A 10 30.74 -8.48 -7.73
C SER A 10 30.08 -7.25 -8.34
N ALA A 11 29.83 -7.27 -9.64
CA ALA A 11 29.09 -6.24 -10.34
C ALA A 11 27.75 -5.92 -9.67
N ARG A 12 27.29 -4.68 -9.84
CA ARG A 12 25.98 -4.21 -9.37
C ARG A 12 25.14 -3.74 -10.54
N VAL A 13 23.84 -4.03 -10.50
CA VAL A 13 22.85 -3.60 -11.50
C VAL A 13 21.87 -2.65 -10.81
N ALA A 14 21.67 -1.45 -11.36
CA ALA A 14 20.72 -0.48 -10.83
C ALA A 14 19.28 -0.77 -11.30
N CYS A 15 18.30 -0.59 -10.43
CA CYS A 15 16.88 -0.68 -10.79
C CYS A 15 16.42 0.62 -11.47
N SER A 16 15.76 0.51 -12.63
CA SER A 16 15.21 1.67 -13.34
C SER A 16 14.06 2.40 -12.62
N GLY A 17 13.41 1.75 -11.65
CA GLY A 17 12.28 2.35 -10.91
C GLY A 17 12.66 3.07 -9.62
N CYS A 18 13.69 2.60 -8.90
CA CYS A 18 14.08 3.16 -7.59
C CYS A 18 15.57 3.40 -7.43
N GLU A 19 16.36 3.21 -8.49
CA GLU A 19 17.82 3.43 -8.56
C GLU A 19 18.67 2.61 -7.58
N ARG A 20 18.07 1.73 -6.78
CA ARG A 20 18.81 0.83 -5.88
C ARG A 20 19.67 -0.14 -6.67
N THR A 21 20.92 -0.30 -6.23
CA THR A 21 21.87 -1.24 -6.83
C THR A 21 21.72 -2.63 -6.22
N HIS A 22 21.56 -3.65 -7.07
CA HIS A 22 21.48 -5.05 -6.69
C HIS A 22 22.76 -5.80 -7.09
N ARG A 23 23.21 -6.72 -6.23
CA ARG A 23 24.36 -7.58 -6.53
C ARG A 23 24.02 -8.51 -7.70
N TRP A 24 24.86 -8.50 -8.73
CA TRP A 24 24.76 -9.46 -9.84
C TRP A 24 25.09 -10.87 -9.31
N LYS A 25 24.34 -11.87 -9.77
CA LYS A 25 24.56 -13.28 -9.46
C LYS A 25 24.41 -14.09 -10.74
N PRO A 26 25.27 -15.11 -10.98
CA PRO A 26 25.22 -15.91 -12.20
C PRO A 26 23.87 -16.64 -12.37
N GLU A 27 23.24 -17.07 -11.27
CA GLU A 27 21.91 -17.71 -11.28
C GLU A 27 20.79 -16.85 -11.90
N ARG A 28 20.98 -15.52 -11.91
CA ARG A 28 20.05 -14.51 -12.43
C ARG A 28 20.47 -13.96 -13.79
N ALA A 29 21.61 -14.38 -14.34
CA ALA A 29 22.11 -13.89 -15.62
C ALA A 29 21.08 -14.11 -16.74
N GLY A 30 20.76 -13.05 -17.50
CA GLY A 30 19.77 -13.08 -18.57
C GLY A 30 18.31 -13.22 -18.12
N LYS A 31 18.04 -13.35 -16.82
CA LYS A 31 16.67 -13.49 -16.28
C LYS A 31 16.11 -12.12 -15.89
N LYS A 32 14.78 -12.03 -15.96
CA LYS A 32 14.01 -10.92 -15.40
C LYS A 32 13.73 -11.19 -13.93
N ALA A 33 13.94 -10.20 -13.06
CA ALA A 33 13.56 -10.28 -11.65
C ALA A 33 12.76 -9.03 -11.25
N ARG A 34 11.95 -9.13 -10.19
CA ARG A 34 11.28 -7.94 -9.62
C ARG A 34 12.14 -7.33 -8.52
N CYS A 35 12.31 -6.01 -8.58
CA CYS A 35 12.86 -5.22 -7.48
C CYS A 35 11.81 -5.10 -6.36
N LYS A 36 12.25 -4.81 -5.12
CA LYS A 36 11.34 -4.57 -3.99
C LYS A 36 10.39 -3.39 -4.22
N CYS A 37 10.76 -2.44 -5.10
CA CYS A 37 9.88 -1.33 -5.49
C CYS A 37 8.82 -1.70 -6.54
N GLY A 38 8.75 -2.97 -6.98
CA GLY A 38 7.85 -3.43 -8.05
C GLY A 38 8.43 -3.35 -9.47
N GLY A 39 9.50 -2.57 -9.68
CA GLY A 39 10.15 -2.42 -10.99
C GLY A 39 10.78 -3.71 -11.51
N VAL A 40 10.78 -3.91 -12.84
CA VAL A 40 11.37 -5.09 -13.48
C VAL A 40 12.86 -4.85 -13.75
N LEU A 41 13.72 -5.62 -13.09
CA LEU A 41 15.17 -5.67 -13.32
C LEU A 41 15.49 -6.67 -14.43
N ARG A 42 16.26 -6.25 -15.42
CA ARG A 42 16.89 -7.13 -16.40
C ARG A 42 18.35 -7.30 -16.05
N PHE A 43 18.73 -8.51 -15.65
CA PHE A 43 20.13 -8.82 -15.41
C PHE A 43 20.82 -9.11 -16.74
N PRO A 44 21.96 -8.47 -17.05
CA PRO A 44 22.73 -8.79 -18.23
C PRO A 44 23.17 -10.26 -18.19
N ARG A 45 23.28 -10.86 -19.38
CA ARG A 45 23.67 -12.28 -19.55
C ARG A 45 25.12 -12.51 -19.17
N GLU A 46 25.96 -11.49 -19.36
CA GLU A 46 27.37 -11.49 -19.00
C GLU A 46 27.60 -10.67 -17.73
N ASP A 47 28.65 -11.02 -16.99
CA ASP A 47 29.05 -10.31 -15.78
C ASP A 47 29.56 -8.92 -16.17
N PRO A 48 28.92 -7.83 -15.71
CA PRO A 48 29.38 -6.47 -16.00
C PRO A 48 30.81 -6.21 -15.55
N SER A 49 31.31 -6.96 -14.56
CA SER A 49 32.69 -6.84 -14.10
C SER A 49 33.69 -7.40 -15.12
N ARG A 50 33.28 -8.30 -16.02
CA ARG A 50 34.16 -8.93 -17.01
C ARG A 50 34.33 -8.11 -18.29
N ALA A 51 33.38 -7.23 -18.60
CA ALA A 51 33.45 -6.34 -19.75
C ALA A 51 34.39 -5.14 -19.54
N ARG A 52 34.91 -4.95 -18.31
CA ARG A 52 36.00 -4.00 -18.02
C ARG A 52 37.28 -4.79 -17.77
N GLU A 53 37.85 -5.39 -18.81
CA GLU A 53 39.30 -5.52 -18.81
C GLU A 53 39.86 -4.11 -18.98
N PRO A 54 40.63 -3.60 -18.00
CA PRO A 54 41.26 -2.31 -18.13
C PRO A 54 42.23 -2.39 -19.30
N GLU A 55 42.03 -1.51 -20.28
CA GLU A 55 43.08 -1.08 -21.20
C GLU A 55 44.33 -0.81 -20.35
N GLU A 56 45.38 -1.56 -20.61
CA GLU A 56 46.59 -1.66 -19.82
C GLU A 56 47.30 -0.30 -19.79
N PHE A 57 46.93 0.56 -18.83
CA PHE A 57 47.71 1.74 -18.52
C PHE A 57 49.04 1.26 -17.92
N GLN A 58 50.09 1.31 -18.75
CA GLN A 58 51.47 1.08 -18.34
C GLN A 58 51.79 1.92 -17.11
N LEU A 59 51.93 1.21 -15.99
CA LEU A 59 52.29 1.77 -14.71
C LEU A 59 53.79 2.06 -14.74
N VAL A 60 54.18 3.34 -14.65
CA VAL A 60 55.57 3.75 -14.49
C VAL A 60 56.10 3.19 -13.17
N ASP A 61 57.19 2.43 -13.24
CA ASP A 61 57.83 1.76 -12.10
C ASP A 61 58.28 2.77 -11.03
N LEU A 62 57.57 2.80 -9.91
CA LEU A 62 57.99 3.44 -8.67
C LEU A 62 58.55 2.38 -7.70
N PRO A 63 59.66 2.67 -7.00
CA PRO A 63 60.34 1.71 -6.14
C PRO A 63 59.44 1.19 -5.01
N ALA A 64 59.44 -0.14 -4.85
CA ALA A 64 58.55 -0.87 -3.96
C ALA A 64 58.75 -0.51 -2.49
N ALA A 65 57.73 0.06 -1.86
CA ALA A 65 57.66 0.25 -0.43
C ALA A 65 57.46 -1.12 0.29
N PRO A 66 58.04 -1.31 1.50
CA PRO A 66 58.00 -2.58 2.22
C PRO A 66 56.56 -2.97 2.60
N VAL A 67 56.14 -4.14 2.14
CA VAL A 67 54.82 -4.73 2.42
C VAL A 67 54.74 -5.15 3.89
N ARG A 68 54.03 -4.35 4.70
CA ARG A 68 53.64 -4.78 6.06
C ARG A 68 52.61 -5.90 5.97
N ARG A 69 52.95 -7.06 6.55
CA ARG A 69 52.03 -8.20 6.77
C ARG A 69 50.79 -7.70 7.53
N ALA A 70 49.64 -7.68 6.84
CA ALA A 70 48.37 -7.32 7.46
C ALA A 70 47.90 -8.45 8.39
N GLU A 71 47.66 -8.13 9.66
CA GLU A 71 47.01 -9.02 10.61
C GLU A 71 45.63 -9.45 10.08
N PRO A 72 45.24 -10.73 10.25
CA PRO A 72 43.94 -11.22 9.84
C PRO A 72 42.83 -10.49 10.61
N LYS A 73 42.09 -9.64 9.90
CA LYS A 73 40.97 -8.87 10.45
C LYS A 73 39.93 -9.86 11.01
N PRO A 74 39.55 -9.77 12.29
CA PRO A 74 38.62 -10.71 12.90
C PRO A 74 37.31 -10.73 12.11
N VAL A 75 36.93 -11.93 11.65
CA VAL A 75 35.68 -12.17 10.93
C VAL A 75 34.54 -11.84 11.89
N ARG A 76 34.02 -10.61 11.77
CA ARG A 76 32.85 -10.15 12.52
C ARG A 76 31.69 -11.02 12.08
N ARG A 77 31.32 -12.00 12.91
CA ARG A 77 30.10 -12.80 12.73
C ARG A 77 28.96 -11.80 12.60
N THR A 78 28.44 -11.64 11.39
CA THR A 78 27.22 -10.86 11.18
C THR A 78 26.17 -11.51 12.06
N PRO A 79 25.62 -10.82 13.07
CA PRO A 79 24.57 -11.40 13.89
C PRO A 79 23.48 -11.89 12.95
N LEU A 80 23.14 -13.18 13.05
CA LEU A 80 22.01 -13.81 12.39
C LEU A 80 20.79 -12.95 12.75
N ARG A 81 20.40 -12.10 11.80
CA ARG A 81 19.50 -11.00 12.05
C ARG A 81 18.12 -11.59 12.33
N PRO A 82 17.54 -11.42 13.53
CA PRO A 82 16.14 -11.71 13.77
C PRO A 82 15.33 -10.65 13.01
N ARG A 83 15.14 -10.84 11.70
CA ARG A 83 14.51 -9.85 10.82
C ARG A 83 13.10 -10.24 10.42
N GLU A 84 12.76 -11.52 10.47
CA GLU A 84 11.41 -12.00 10.14
C GLU A 84 10.41 -11.66 11.25
N ALA A 85 10.75 -11.86 12.53
CA ALA A 85 9.85 -11.53 13.64
C ALA A 85 9.41 -10.05 13.67
N SER A 86 10.29 -9.12 13.25
CA SER A 86 9.95 -7.69 13.25
C SER A 86 8.95 -7.28 12.16
N VAL A 87 8.88 -8.00 11.04
CA VAL A 87 7.99 -7.63 9.93
C VAL A 87 6.56 -8.10 10.21
N GLU A 88 6.40 -9.30 10.77
CA GLU A 88 5.09 -9.86 11.11
C GLU A 88 4.41 -9.04 12.21
N GLN A 89 5.19 -8.62 13.23
CA GLN A 89 4.68 -7.81 14.34
C GLN A 89 4.24 -6.39 13.90
N GLU A 90 4.87 -5.82 12.88
CA GLU A 90 4.47 -4.51 12.32
C GLU A 90 3.12 -4.63 11.55
N VAL A 91 2.95 -5.70 10.78
CA VAL A 91 1.71 -5.98 10.02
C VAL A 91 0.52 -6.19 10.97
N ASP A 92 0.74 -6.87 12.09
CA ASP A 92 -0.31 -7.06 13.09
C ASP A 92 -0.74 -5.74 13.74
N ARG A 93 0.20 -4.81 13.97
CA ARG A 93 -0.10 -3.50 14.56
C ARG A 93 -0.93 -2.62 13.62
N GLU A 94 -0.61 -2.62 12.33
CA GLU A 94 -1.43 -1.92 11.32
C GLU A 94 -2.84 -2.51 11.23
N THR A 95 -2.92 -3.84 11.22
CA THR A 95 -4.20 -4.56 11.16
C THR A 95 -5.05 -4.26 12.39
N LEU A 96 -4.44 -4.24 13.58
CA LEU A 96 -5.12 -3.89 14.82
C LEU A 96 -5.64 -2.45 14.81
N ARG A 97 -4.88 -1.48 14.27
CA ARG A 97 -5.34 -0.09 14.12
C ARG A 97 -6.53 0.02 13.17
N ALA A 98 -6.49 -0.67 12.03
CA ALA A 98 -7.59 -0.70 11.08
C ALA A 98 -8.84 -1.37 11.67
N ALA A 99 -8.66 -2.47 12.41
CA ALA A 99 -9.74 -3.16 13.11
C ALA A 99 -10.35 -2.28 14.22
N ALA A 100 -9.54 -1.56 15.00
CA ALA A 100 -10.01 -0.62 16.01
C ALA A 100 -10.81 0.53 15.39
N LEU A 101 -10.33 1.11 14.29
CA LEU A 101 -11.05 2.14 13.54
C LEU A 101 -12.38 1.63 12.98
N ALA A 102 -12.40 0.42 12.42
CA ALA A 102 -13.62 -0.22 11.94
C ALA A 102 -14.61 -0.45 13.10
N GLY A 103 -14.14 -0.94 14.25
CA GLY A 103 -14.95 -1.13 15.45
C GLY A 103 -15.59 0.17 15.95
N VAL A 104 -14.79 1.26 16.03
CA VAL A 104 -15.29 2.59 16.40
C VAL A 104 -16.31 3.10 15.38
N GLY A 105 -16.04 2.95 14.08
CA GLY A 105 -16.98 3.31 13.02
C GLY A 105 -18.32 2.58 13.16
N THR A 106 -18.30 1.26 13.35
CA THR A 106 -19.50 0.44 13.57
C THR A 106 -20.27 0.88 14.81
N LEU A 107 -19.58 1.16 15.92
CA LEU A 107 -20.23 1.65 17.14
C LEU A 107 -20.91 3.01 16.91
N LEU A 108 -20.27 3.93 16.21
CA LEU A 108 -20.84 5.24 15.88
C LEU A 108 -22.04 5.12 14.93
N VAL A 109 -22.00 4.22 13.94
CA VAL A 109 -23.15 3.91 13.08
C VAL A 109 -24.31 3.39 13.93
N LEU A 110 -24.05 2.47 14.86
CA LEU A 110 -25.08 1.94 15.76
C LEU A 110 -25.69 3.05 16.61
N VAL A 111 -24.89 3.93 17.20
CA VAL A 111 -25.38 5.09 17.97
C VAL A 111 -26.21 6.04 17.09
N GLY A 112 -25.78 6.29 15.85
CA GLY A 112 -26.54 7.09 14.89
C GLY A 112 -27.89 6.46 14.55
N LEU A 113 -27.94 5.15 14.35
CA LEU A 113 -29.19 4.41 14.12
C LEU A 113 -30.11 4.42 15.35
N LEU A 114 -29.56 4.27 16.56
CA LEU A 114 -30.32 4.37 17.80
C LEU A 114 -30.88 5.79 18.02
N ARG A 115 -30.14 6.83 17.63
CA ARG A 115 -30.63 8.23 17.65
C ARG A 115 -31.79 8.43 16.67
N LEU A 116 -31.81 7.70 15.56
CA LEU A 116 -32.89 7.72 14.57
C LEU A 116 -34.13 6.90 15.01
N GLN A 117 -34.08 6.12 16.11
CA GLN A 117 -35.19 5.28 16.62
C GLN A 117 -36.40 6.05 17.19
N ALA A 118 -36.72 7.25 16.69
CA ALA A 118 -38.06 7.82 16.91
C ALA A 118 -39.17 7.08 16.11
N GLY A 119 -38.82 6.07 15.30
CA GLY A 119 -39.78 5.15 14.71
C GLY A 119 -39.08 4.10 13.84
N PHE A 120 -39.24 2.82 14.18
CA PHE A 120 -38.74 1.69 13.38
C PHE A 120 -39.61 1.55 12.13
N SER A 121 -39.40 2.44 11.15
CA SER A 121 -40.14 2.44 9.89
C SER A 121 -39.50 1.50 8.86
N GLU A 122 -40.29 0.99 7.92
CA GLU A 122 -39.76 0.23 6.77
C GLU A 122 -38.69 1.04 5.99
N ALA A 123 -38.79 2.36 6.02
CA ALA A 123 -37.80 3.26 5.44
C ALA A 123 -36.41 3.11 6.08
N LEU A 124 -36.32 2.77 7.37
CA LEU A 124 -35.04 2.52 8.05
C LEU A 124 -34.38 1.23 7.56
N VAL A 125 -35.16 0.16 7.38
CA VAL A 125 -34.65 -1.11 6.86
C VAL A 125 -34.15 -0.93 5.42
N LEU A 126 -34.91 -0.22 4.59
CA LEU A 126 -34.52 0.07 3.21
C LEU A 126 -33.28 0.98 3.15
N THR A 127 -33.19 1.98 4.02
CA THR A 127 -32.00 2.87 4.13
C THR A 127 -30.77 2.08 4.57
N LEU A 128 -30.91 1.18 5.53
CA LEU A 128 -29.81 0.33 5.99
C LEU A 128 -29.36 -0.64 4.89
N ALA A 129 -30.31 -1.29 4.21
CA ALA A 129 -30.02 -2.21 3.12
C ALA A 129 -29.31 -1.51 1.95
N THR A 130 -29.80 -0.33 1.54
CA THR A 130 -29.17 0.47 0.49
C THR A 130 -27.79 0.98 0.89
N ALA A 131 -27.60 1.39 2.16
CA ALA A 131 -26.29 1.78 2.66
C ALA A 131 -25.30 0.60 2.66
N LEU A 132 -25.72 -0.59 3.12
CA LEU A 132 -24.87 -1.78 3.14
C LEU A 132 -24.51 -2.27 1.73
N LEU A 133 -25.49 -2.34 0.82
CA LEU A 133 -25.27 -2.72 -0.57
C LEU A 133 -24.40 -1.72 -1.30
N GLY A 134 -24.70 -0.42 -1.15
CA GLY A 134 -23.90 0.67 -1.72
C GLY A 134 -22.46 0.61 -1.23
N THR A 135 -22.27 0.44 0.08
CA THR A 135 -20.93 0.30 0.68
C THR A 135 -20.21 -0.94 0.16
N GLY A 136 -20.86 -2.11 0.12
CA GLY A 136 -20.26 -3.35 -0.37
C GLY A 136 -19.84 -3.26 -1.83
N CYS A 137 -20.74 -2.81 -2.71
CA CYS A 137 -20.45 -2.58 -4.13
C CYS A 137 -19.30 -1.59 -4.30
N SER A 138 -19.32 -0.49 -3.55
CA SER A 138 -18.29 0.54 -3.64
C SER A 138 -16.90 0.03 -3.21
N VAL A 139 -16.80 -0.84 -2.20
CA VAL A 139 -15.52 -1.47 -1.78
C VAL A 139 -14.98 -2.36 -2.89
N ILE A 140 -15.84 -3.12 -3.57
CA ILE A 140 -15.44 -3.96 -4.70
C ILE A 140 -14.95 -3.08 -5.86
N THR A 141 -15.70 -2.05 -6.23
CA THR A 141 -15.29 -1.13 -7.30
C THR A 141 -14.00 -0.41 -6.95
N ALA A 142 -13.84 0.03 -5.70
CA ALA A 142 -12.62 0.60 -5.15
C ALA A 142 -11.41 -0.35 -5.31
N LEU A 143 -11.57 -1.63 -4.99
CA LEU A 143 -10.54 -2.65 -5.17
C LEU A 143 -10.19 -2.86 -6.66
N VAL A 144 -11.20 -2.94 -7.53
CA VAL A 144 -11.02 -3.15 -8.97
C VAL A 144 -10.35 -1.94 -9.62
N VAL A 145 -10.88 -0.74 -9.40
CA VAL A 145 -10.34 0.52 -9.94
C VAL A 145 -8.95 0.79 -9.38
N GLY A 146 -8.75 0.57 -8.08
CA GLY A 146 -7.47 0.77 -7.43
C GLY A 146 -6.38 -0.15 -7.98
N SER A 147 -6.72 -1.43 -8.20
CA SER A 147 -5.75 -2.43 -8.71
C SER A 147 -5.41 -2.21 -10.18
N THR A 148 -6.40 -1.78 -10.98
CA THR A 148 -6.22 -1.53 -12.41
C THR A 148 -5.49 -0.21 -12.70
N LEU A 149 -5.84 0.88 -12.03
CA LEU A 149 -5.29 2.21 -12.33
C LEU A 149 -3.90 2.44 -11.74
N PHE A 150 -3.65 2.02 -10.49
CA PHE A 150 -2.42 2.40 -9.79
C PHE A 150 -1.34 1.33 -9.84
N ASN A 151 -1.65 0.14 -10.39
CA ASN A 151 -0.77 -1.04 -10.38
C ASN A 151 -0.15 -1.30 -9.00
N SER A 152 -0.85 -0.86 -7.95
CA SER A 152 -0.36 -0.82 -6.59
C SER A 152 -0.79 -2.10 -5.92
N SER A 153 0.15 -2.86 -5.35
CA SER A 153 -0.22 -4.04 -4.59
C SER A 153 -0.75 -3.57 -3.24
N PHE A 154 -2.05 -3.74 -2.98
CA PHE A 154 -2.70 -3.46 -1.69
C PHE A 154 -2.22 -4.35 -0.52
N GLY A 155 -1.13 -5.11 -0.70
CA GLY A 155 -0.65 -6.10 0.25
C GLY A 155 -1.50 -7.36 0.24
N ALA A 156 -1.52 -8.08 1.36
CA ALA A 156 -2.40 -9.22 1.54
C ALA A 156 -3.87 -8.79 1.55
N LEU A 157 -4.76 -9.63 1.04
CA LEU A 157 -6.19 -9.32 0.91
C LEU A 157 -6.85 -9.01 2.27
N ARG A 158 -6.48 -9.75 3.33
CA ARG A 158 -7.04 -9.57 4.68
C ARG A 158 -6.87 -8.15 5.24
N PRO A 159 -5.65 -7.60 5.39
CA PRO A 159 -5.48 -6.23 5.90
C PRO A 159 -6.07 -5.18 4.96
N ALA A 160 -6.06 -5.41 3.65
CA ALA A 160 -6.70 -4.50 2.69
C ALA A 160 -8.21 -4.37 2.96
N LEU A 161 -8.91 -5.48 3.18
CA LEU A 161 -10.35 -5.47 3.49
C LEU A 161 -10.67 -4.67 4.75
N PHE A 162 -9.91 -4.86 5.84
CA PHE A 162 -10.12 -4.08 7.06
C PHE A 162 -9.91 -2.58 6.86
N LYS A 163 -8.90 -2.19 6.06
CA LYS A 163 -8.68 -0.78 5.70
C LYS A 163 -9.86 -0.21 4.92
N PHE A 164 -10.42 -0.95 3.95
CA PHE A 164 -11.60 -0.51 3.20
C PHE A 164 -12.84 -0.37 4.09
N VAL A 165 -13.11 -1.32 4.97
CA VAL A 165 -14.23 -1.23 5.92
C VAL A 165 -14.09 -0.02 6.83
N ALA A 166 -12.89 0.26 7.35
CA ALA A 166 -12.65 1.45 8.16
C ALA A 166 -12.88 2.75 7.37
N VAL A 167 -12.40 2.82 6.12
CA VAL A 167 -12.57 3.97 5.23
C VAL A 167 -14.03 4.24 4.90
N THR A 168 -14.88 3.22 4.81
CA THR A 168 -16.30 3.43 4.52
C THR A 168 -17.15 3.67 5.76
N MET A 169 -16.86 2.97 6.87
CA MET A 169 -17.67 3.07 8.09
C MET A 169 -17.49 4.41 8.81
N VAL A 170 -16.25 4.90 8.95
CA VAL A 170 -15.98 6.12 9.73
C VAL A 170 -16.67 7.36 9.12
N PRO A 171 -16.52 7.67 7.82
CA PRO A 171 -17.23 8.79 7.19
C PRO A 171 -18.75 8.65 7.23
N THR A 172 -19.26 7.43 7.02
CA THR A 172 -20.71 7.16 7.11
C THR A 172 -21.23 7.47 8.51
N ALA A 173 -20.49 7.07 9.55
CA ALA A 173 -20.87 7.35 10.93
C ALA A 173 -20.87 8.85 11.24
N ILE A 174 -19.85 9.59 10.77
CA ILE A 174 -19.77 11.06 10.88
C ILE A 174 -20.98 11.71 10.20
N TYR A 175 -21.31 11.25 8.98
CA TYR A 175 -22.45 11.76 8.23
C TYR A 175 -23.76 11.51 8.96
N LEU A 176 -24.00 10.31 9.48
CA LEU A 176 -25.22 9.99 10.23
C LEU A 176 -25.34 10.83 11.50
N LEU A 177 -24.24 10.99 12.24
CA LEU A 177 -24.23 11.71 13.50
C LEU A 177 -24.51 13.21 13.29
N LEU A 178 -23.85 13.83 12.32
CA LEU A 178 -24.04 15.25 12.01
C LEU A 178 -25.33 15.51 11.20
N GLY A 179 -25.74 14.56 10.36
CA GLY A 179 -26.98 14.65 9.57
C GLY A 179 -28.25 14.66 10.41
N SER A 180 -28.17 14.18 11.65
CA SER A 180 -29.31 14.20 12.58
C SER A 180 -29.79 15.60 12.99
N PHE A 181 -28.97 16.65 12.77
CA PHE A 181 -29.32 18.04 13.09
C PHE A 181 -30.09 18.77 11.97
N GLY A 182 -30.75 18.03 11.07
CA GLY A 182 -31.51 18.59 9.95
C GLY A 182 -30.65 18.89 8.71
N VAL A 183 -31.19 19.68 7.78
CA VAL A 183 -30.56 19.91 6.45
C VAL A 183 -29.17 20.54 6.56
N GLY A 184 -29.00 21.52 7.45
CA GLY A 184 -27.69 22.14 7.71
C GLY A 184 -26.68 21.13 8.26
N GLY A 185 -27.13 20.27 9.18
CA GLY A 185 -26.32 19.17 9.71
C GLY A 185 -25.93 18.16 8.64
N ALA A 186 -26.82 17.85 7.69
CA ALA A 186 -26.52 16.96 6.57
C ALA A 186 -25.48 17.54 5.61
N LEU A 187 -25.53 18.85 5.32
CA LEU A 187 -24.53 19.52 4.48
C LEU A 187 -23.14 19.54 5.14
N VAL A 188 -23.08 19.99 6.40
CA VAL A 188 -21.82 20.01 7.16
C VAL A 188 -21.29 18.58 7.36
N GLY A 189 -22.17 17.66 7.74
CA GLY A 189 -21.85 16.24 7.90
C GLY A 189 -21.31 15.62 6.62
N GLY A 190 -21.91 15.93 5.47
CA GLY A 190 -21.43 15.48 4.16
C GLY A 190 -20.04 15.99 3.82
N LEU A 191 -19.75 17.26 4.12
CA LEU A 191 -18.44 17.87 3.89
C LEU A 191 -17.38 17.27 4.81
N VAL A 192 -17.65 17.18 6.12
CA VAL A 192 -16.73 16.59 7.10
C VAL A 192 -16.48 15.12 6.81
N ALA A 193 -17.51 14.35 6.48
CA ALA A 193 -17.37 12.95 6.07
C ALA A 193 -16.51 12.82 4.81
N SER A 194 -16.68 13.70 3.82
CA SER A 194 -15.88 13.67 2.60
C SER A 194 -14.40 13.97 2.86
N ILE A 195 -14.10 14.93 3.74
CA ILE A 195 -12.71 15.22 4.16
C ILE A 195 -12.13 14.04 4.92
N ALA A 196 -12.88 13.46 5.87
CA ALA A 196 -12.45 12.30 6.63
C ALA A 196 -12.14 11.10 5.72
N TYR A 197 -12.98 10.86 4.71
CA TYR A 197 -12.75 9.83 3.70
C TYR A 197 -11.41 10.02 2.97
N TRP A 198 -11.10 11.26 2.52
CA TRP A 198 -9.81 11.56 1.87
C TRP A 198 -8.63 11.34 2.79
N VAL A 199 -8.69 11.85 4.02
CA VAL A 199 -7.61 11.70 5.00
C VAL A 199 -7.34 10.23 5.31
N LEU A 200 -8.39 9.43 5.48
CA LEU A 200 -8.26 7.99 5.73
C LEU A 200 -7.69 7.24 4.53
N LEU A 201 -8.08 7.58 3.30
CA LEU A 201 -7.50 6.99 2.09
C LEU A 201 -5.99 7.27 1.99
N ILE A 202 -5.59 8.52 2.20
CA ILE A 202 -4.17 8.91 2.18
C ILE A 202 -3.41 8.20 3.31
N ALA A 203 -3.96 8.17 4.52
CA ALA A 203 -3.30 7.61 5.69
C ALA A 203 -3.16 6.07 5.63
N LEU A 204 -4.20 5.35 5.19
CA LEU A 204 -4.23 3.87 5.26
C LEU A 204 -3.60 3.21 4.03
N PHE A 205 -3.70 3.84 2.87
CA PHE A 205 -3.21 3.31 1.60
C PHE A 205 -1.95 4.01 1.07
N GLN A 206 -1.49 5.07 1.75
CA GLN A 206 -0.38 5.91 1.30
C GLN A 206 -0.58 6.45 -0.13
N LEU A 207 -1.84 6.71 -0.49
CA LEU A 207 -2.20 7.29 -1.78
C LEU A 207 -1.69 8.73 -1.86
N ARG A 208 -1.23 9.13 -3.03
CA ARG A 208 -0.95 10.55 -3.30
C ARG A 208 -2.27 11.31 -3.34
N PHE A 209 -2.21 12.61 -3.06
CA PHE A 209 -3.41 13.46 -3.03
C PHE A 209 -4.27 13.36 -4.30
N LEU A 210 -3.64 13.40 -5.49
CA LEU A 210 -4.34 13.27 -6.77
C LEU A 210 -5.00 11.89 -6.95
N GLU A 211 -4.34 10.83 -6.47
CA GLU A 211 -4.86 9.46 -6.55
C GLU A 211 -6.08 9.31 -5.64
N ALA A 212 -6.01 9.81 -4.41
CA ALA A 212 -7.14 9.85 -3.48
C ALA A 212 -8.31 10.70 -4.01
N PHE A 213 -8.01 11.80 -4.70
CA PHE A 213 -9.01 12.64 -5.37
C PHE A 213 -9.74 11.87 -6.45
N VAL A 214 -9.01 11.31 -7.43
CA VAL A 214 -9.58 10.52 -8.53
C VAL A 214 -10.39 9.36 -7.97
N PHE A 215 -9.88 8.67 -6.97
CA PHE A 215 -10.57 7.57 -6.31
C PHE A 215 -11.90 7.99 -5.71
N THR A 216 -11.94 9.14 -5.02
CA THR A 216 -13.17 9.65 -4.42
C THR A 216 -14.18 10.09 -5.47
N VAL A 217 -13.73 10.71 -6.57
CA VAL A 217 -14.61 11.07 -7.69
C VAL A 217 -15.21 9.81 -8.33
N CYS A 218 -14.39 8.81 -8.65
CA CYS A 218 -14.86 7.53 -9.18
C CYS A 218 -15.85 6.85 -8.23
N TYR A 219 -15.52 6.81 -6.93
CA TYR A 219 -16.38 6.28 -5.89
C TYR A 219 -17.76 6.98 -5.89
N ARG A 220 -17.79 8.31 -5.88
CA ARG A 220 -19.04 9.10 -5.86
C ARG A 220 -19.87 8.89 -7.11
N ILE A 221 -19.24 8.78 -8.28
CA ILE A 221 -19.93 8.50 -9.54
C ILE A 221 -20.61 7.13 -9.46
N VAL A 222 -19.88 6.09 -9.04
CA VAL A 222 -20.41 4.71 -8.93
C VAL A 222 -21.53 4.64 -7.89
N GLU A 223 -21.33 5.25 -6.73
CA GLU A 223 -22.34 5.34 -5.66
C GLU A 223 -23.64 5.96 -6.19
N ARG A 224 -23.54 7.09 -6.91
CA ARG A 224 -24.71 7.77 -7.48
C ARG A 224 -25.39 6.97 -8.59
N THR A 225 -24.62 6.33 -9.48
CA THR A 225 -25.22 5.53 -10.56
C THR A 225 -25.94 4.30 -10.01
N VAL A 226 -25.36 3.60 -9.03
CA VAL A 226 -26.00 2.46 -8.36
C VAL A 226 -27.28 2.91 -7.65
N LEU A 227 -27.24 4.01 -6.90
CA LEU A 227 -28.40 4.53 -6.20
C LEU A 227 -29.53 4.92 -7.16
N VAL A 228 -29.21 5.61 -8.27
CA VAL A 228 -30.19 5.95 -9.31
C VAL A 228 -30.79 4.69 -9.94
N ALA A 229 -29.97 3.67 -10.24
CA ALA A 229 -30.45 2.42 -10.81
C ALA A 229 -31.40 1.66 -9.86
N ILE A 230 -31.09 1.63 -8.56
CA ILE A 230 -31.95 1.02 -7.54
C ILE A 230 -33.28 1.78 -7.45
N LEU A 231 -33.25 3.11 -7.37
CA LEU A 231 -34.47 3.93 -7.31
C LEU A 231 -35.33 3.76 -8.56
N ALA A 232 -34.72 3.72 -9.75
CA ALA A 232 -35.43 3.48 -11.00
C ALA A 232 -36.12 2.11 -11.02
N LYS A 233 -35.48 1.08 -10.45
CA LYS A 233 -36.08 -0.26 -10.33
C LYS A 233 -37.23 -0.29 -9.31
N LEU A 234 -37.08 0.37 -8.17
CA LEU A 234 -38.14 0.46 -7.17
C LEU A 234 -39.36 1.24 -7.69
N ALA A 235 -39.15 2.28 -8.48
CA ALA A 235 -40.24 3.05 -9.10
C ALA A 235 -41.00 2.27 -10.19
N SER A 236 -40.46 1.15 -10.67
CA SER A 236 -41.10 0.29 -11.68
C SER A 236 -41.88 -0.90 -11.11
N LEU A 237 -41.81 -1.10 -9.78
CA LEU A 237 -42.57 -2.10 -9.04
C LEU A 237 -43.87 -1.49 -8.51
#